data_AF-A0A0Q0C3R8-F1
#
_entry.id   AF-A0A0Q0C3R8-F1
#
_cell.length_a   1.000
_cell.length_b   1.000
_cell.length_c   1.000
_cell.angle_alpha   90.00
_cell.angle_beta   90.00
_cell.angle_gamma   90.00
#
_symmetry.space_group_name_H-M   'P 1'
#
loop_
_entity.id
_entity.type
_entity.pdbx_description
1 polymer ?
#
loop_
_entity_poly.entity_id
_entity_poly.type
_entity_poly.pdbx_seq_one_letter_code
_entity_poly.pdbx_strand_id
1 'polypeptide(L)'
;MNFPTQTHAIDFDTAELQRLGFRNRPDAVLPPPSLPELVYQLGRQLQTSLEAERILTLFFQGVQRFLPLSGLVYRHIESDLHLRLGEMSSDSASFHLRHEGKCIGELEFQGAKPFDTRQLSDLESLLVCLVYPLLNALLYRIATQTALRDPLTSTGNRIAMDQGLAREIEISSRHKQPLSLLMLDIDHFKKVNDEYGHHTGDDVLKTVAQSLKAQLRNIDRVFRYGGEEFVVILSNTGATAAELIGERLRQAVRNLEFRELDPALTMTVSLGCST
;
A
#
# COMPACT_ATOMS: atom_id res chain seq x y z
N MET A 1 57.35 -2.48 14.09
CA MET A 1 56.72 -3.28 13.03
C MET A 1 55.31 -2.75 12.83
N ASN A 2 55.05 -2.02 11.75
CA ASN A 2 53.69 -1.62 11.37
C ASN A 2 53.15 -2.66 10.40
N PHE A 3 52.13 -3.41 10.80
CA PHE A 3 51.37 -4.24 9.87
C PHE A 3 50.42 -3.33 9.10
N PRO A 4 50.45 -3.30 7.76
CA PRO A 4 49.47 -2.54 7.00
C PRO A 4 48.12 -3.26 7.08
N THR A 5 47.12 -2.60 7.64
CA THR A 5 45.72 -3.06 7.64
C THR A 5 45.19 -2.98 6.20
N GLN A 6 45.08 -4.13 5.52
CA GLN A 6 44.41 -4.18 4.21
C GLN A 6 42.91 -3.97 4.42
N THR A 7 42.42 -2.78 4.07
CA THR A 7 41.00 -2.50 4.02
C THR A 7 40.48 -2.88 2.65
N HIS A 8 39.70 -3.95 2.57
CA HIS A 8 39.04 -4.35 1.33
C HIS A 8 37.69 -3.61 1.22
N ALA A 9 37.62 -2.62 0.34
CA ALA A 9 36.35 -2.07 -0.11
C ALA A 9 35.68 -3.11 -1.01
N ILE A 10 34.52 -3.62 -0.59
CA ILE A 10 33.70 -4.51 -1.40
C ILE A 10 32.60 -3.66 -2.00
N ASP A 11 32.65 -3.47 -3.32
CA ASP A 11 31.55 -2.93 -4.11
C ASP A 11 30.59 -4.09 -4.43
N PHE A 12 29.40 -4.03 -3.83
CA PHE A 12 28.44 -5.13 -3.87
C PHE A 12 27.78 -5.25 -5.26
N ASP A 13 27.66 -4.16 -6.02
CA ASP A 13 27.05 -4.19 -7.36
C ASP A 13 27.96 -4.94 -8.35
N THR A 14 29.27 -4.74 -8.27
CA THR A 14 30.26 -5.44 -9.12
C THR A 14 30.54 -6.87 -8.64
N ALA A 15 30.45 -7.14 -7.33
CA ALA A 15 30.67 -8.47 -6.76
C ALA A 15 29.48 -9.43 -6.95
N GLU A 16 28.23 -8.94 -6.99
CA GLU A 16 27.05 -9.77 -7.24
C GLU A 16 27.00 -10.29 -8.68
N LEU A 17 27.32 -9.43 -9.66
CA LEU A 17 27.35 -9.78 -11.09
C LEU A 17 28.33 -10.93 -11.40
N GLN A 18 29.46 -11.02 -10.69
CA GLN A 18 30.44 -12.09 -10.88
C GLN A 18 30.03 -13.42 -10.21
N ARG A 19 29.33 -13.37 -9.06
CA ARG A 19 28.89 -14.57 -8.32
C ARG A 19 27.57 -15.16 -8.82
N LEU A 20 26.71 -14.35 -9.43
CA LEU A 20 25.42 -14.79 -9.97
C LEU A 20 25.52 -15.48 -11.34
N GLY A 21 26.72 -15.68 -11.88
CA GLY A 21 26.91 -16.48 -13.10
C GLY A 21 26.31 -15.85 -14.35
N PHE A 22 26.10 -14.51 -14.39
CA PHE A 22 25.73 -13.76 -15.59
C PHE A 22 26.89 -13.70 -16.60
N ARG A 23 27.33 -14.86 -17.08
CA ARG A 23 27.73 -14.97 -18.48
C ARG A 23 26.44 -15.01 -19.27
N ASN A 24 26.27 -14.10 -20.23
CA ASN A 24 25.37 -14.29 -21.35
C ASN A 24 25.70 -15.63 -22.03
N ARG A 25 25.06 -16.71 -21.57
CA ARG A 25 24.90 -17.97 -22.30
C ARG A 25 23.41 -18.10 -22.57
N PRO A 26 22.94 -17.75 -23.78
CA PRO A 26 21.52 -17.65 -24.07
C PRO A 26 20.71 -18.95 -23.92
N ASP A 27 21.31 -20.14 -23.82
CA ASP A 27 20.54 -21.41 -23.95
C ASP A 27 21.00 -22.58 -23.06
N ALA A 28 21.70 -22.33 -21.95
CA ALA A 28 21.98 -23.41 -21.01
C ALA A 28 20.82 -23.56 -20.02
N VAL A 29 19.91 -24.51 -20.27
CA VAL A 29 18.93 -24.96 -19.27
C VAL A 29 19.72 -25.49 -18.07
N LEU A 30 19.88 -24.64 -17.05
CA LEU A 30 20.49 -25.05 -15.78
C LEU A 30 19.65 -26.20 -15.21
N PRO A 31 20.29 -27.26 -14.68
CA PRO A 31 19.55 -28.33 -14.02
C PRO A 31 18.68 -27.74 -12.88
N PRO A 32 17.54 -28.37 -12.56
CA PRO A 32 16.70 -27.93 -11.45
C PRO A 32 17.56 -27.89 -10.16
N PRO A 33 17.48 -26.80 -9.38
CA PRO A 33 18.33 -26.64 -8.20
C PRO A 33 17.99 -27.70 -7.15
N SER A 34 18.97 -28.08 -6.33
CA SER A 34 18.68 -28.84 -5.11
C SER A 34 17.90 -27.96 -4.10
N LEU A 35 17.17 -28.58 -3.17
CA LEU A 35 16.42 -27.82 -2.16
C LEU A 35 17.31 -26.84 -1.36
N PRO A 36 18.51 -27.23 -0.84
CA PRO A 36 19.38 -26.29 -0.13
C PRO A 36 19.88 -25.14 -1.01
N GLU A 37 20.16 -25.42 -2.28
CA GLU A 37 20.61 -24.42 -3.24
C GLU A 37 19.49 -23.41 -3.56
N LEU A 38 18.26 -23.91 -3.71
CA LEU A 38 17.09 -23.05 -3.90
C LEU A 38 16.81 -22.19 -2.67
N VAL A 39 16.87 -22.76 -1.46
CA VAL A 39 16.71 -22.01 -0.20
C VAL A 39 17.75 -20.89 -0.11
N TYR A 40 19.01 -21.18 -0.44
CA TYR A 40 20.07 -20.17 -0.46
C TYR A 40 19.82 -19.06 -1.50
N GLN A 41 19.44 -19.43 -2.73
CA GLN A 41 19.15 -18.48 -3.80
C GLN A 41 17.97 -17.56 -3.44
N LEU A 42 16.85 -18.13 -3.01
CA LEU A 42 15.66 -17.38 -2.60
C LEU A 42 15.95 -16.52 -1.37
N GLY A 43 16.68 -17.05 -0.38
CA GLY A 43 17.04 -16.30 0.83
C GLY A 43 17.76 -15.00 0.53
N ARG A 44 18.56 -14.93 -0.54
CA ARG A 44 19.20 -13.69 -1.01
C ARG A 44 18.30 -12.85 -1.89
N GLN A 45 17.65 -13.47 -2.87
CA GLN A 45 16.90 -12.78 -3.90
C GLN A 45 15.63 -12.11 -3.37
N LEU A 46 14.93 -12.73 -2.40
CA LEU A 46 13.70 -12.17 -1.86
C LEU A 46 13.94 -10.92 -1.01
N GLN A 47 15.14 -10.75 -0.47
CA GLN A 47 15.51 -9.58 0.34
C GLN A 47 15.76 -8.33 -0.51
N THR A 48 15.82 -8.44 -1.84
CA THR A 48 16.14 -7.29 -2.73
C THR A 48 14.92 -6.42 -3.04
N SER A 49 13.77 -6.66 -2.42
CA SER A 49 12.55 -5.91 -2.64
C SER A 49 11.77 -5.72 -1.34
N LEU A 50 11.05 -4.60 -1.25
CA LEU A 50 10.06 -4.31 -0.21
C LEU A 50 8.62 -4.37 -0.78
N GLU A 51 8.46 -4.80 -2.03
CA GLU A 51 7.15 -4.97 -2.67
C GLU A 51 6.70 -6.42 -2.50
N ALA A 52 5.63 -6.64 -1.74
CA ALA A 52 5.12 -7.97 -1.42
C ALA A 52 4.77 -8.77 -2.70
N GLU A 53 4.16 -8.11 -3.69
CA GLU A 53 3.81 -8.68 -4.99
C GLU A 53 5.06 -9.19 -5.74
N ARG A 54 6.14 -8.41 -5.72
CA ARG A 54 7.41 -8.77 -6.35
C ARG A 54 8.06 -9.96 -5.64
N ILE A 55 8.09 -9.93 -4.32
CA ILE A 55 8.63 -11.01 -3.47
C ILE A 55 7.87 -12.32 -3.74
N LEU A 56 6.54 -12.29 -3.70
CA LEU A 56 5.70 -13.46 -3.96
C LEU A 56 5.89 -14.00 -5.39
N THR A 57 6.06 -13.11 -6.37
CA THR A 57 6.34 -13.50 -7.76
C THR A 57 7.69 -14.19 -7.90
N LEU A 58 8.75 -13.63 -7.30
CA LEU A 58 10.09 -14.21 -7.32
C LEU A 58 10.12 -15.56 -6.60
N PHE A 59 9.45 -15.66 -5.46
CA PHE A 59 9.31 -16.89 -4.72
C PHE A 59 8.58 -17.96 -5.55
N PHE A 60 7.43 -17.63 -6.13
CA PHE A 60 6.67 -18.55 -6.99
C PHE A 60 7.51 -19.09 -8.15
N GLN A 61 8.18 -18.20 -8.89
CA GLN A 61 9.05 -18.58 -10.01
C GLN A 61 10.23 -19.45 -9.55
N GLY A 62 10.80 -19.17 -8.39
CA GLY A 62 11.87 -19.99 -7.80
C GLY A 62 11.38 -21.39 -7.44
N VAL A 63 10.24 -21.50 -6.75
CA VAL A 63 9.66 -22.79 -6.36
C VAL A 63 9.24 -23.60 -7.58
N GLN A 64 8.73 -22.96 -8.64
CA GLN A 64 8.37 -23.63 -9.91
C GLN A 64 9.54 -24.36 -10.59
N ARG A 65 10.78 -23.95 -10.32
CA ARG A 65 11.99 -24.64 -10.83
C ARG A 65 12.27 -25.95 -10.10
N PHE A 66 11.62 -26.19 -8.97
CA PHE A 66 11.82 -27.34 -8.09
C PHE A 66 10.56 -28.22 -7.98
N LEU A 67 9.37 -27.61 -7.93
CA LEU A 67 8.07 -28.28 -7.86
C LEU A 67 7.15 -27.82 -9.01
N PRO A 68 6.36 -28.72 -9.62
CA PRO A 68 5.47 -28.38 -10.73
C PRO A 68 4.20 -27.67 -10.23
N LEU A 69 4.34 -26.42 -9.81
CA LEU A 69 3.23 -25.56 -9.41
C LEU A 69 2.55 -24.94 -10.63
N SER A 70 1.23 -25.00 -10.70
CA SER A 70 0.43 -24.29 -11.71
C SER A 70 0.12 -22.86 -11.28
N GLY A 71 -0.08 -22.63 -9.98
CA GLY A 71 -0.50 -21.33 -9.47
C GLY A 71 -0.16 -21.09 -8.00
N LEU A 72 -0.31 -19.83 -7.60
CA LEU A 72 -0.14 -19.37 -6.22
C LEU A 72 -1.14 -18.25 -5.94
N VAL A 73 -1.87 -18.39 -4.83
CA VAL A 73 -2.80 -17.38 -4.32
C VAL A 73 -2.31 -16.92 -2.96
N TYR A 74 -2.32 -15.62 -2.75
CA TYR A 74 -1.95 -15.01 -1.48
C TYR A 74 -3.00 -14.01 -1.02
N ARG A 75 -3.34 -14.07 0.27
CA ARG A 75 -4.29 -13.16 0.92
C ARG A 75 -3.70 -12.63 2.22
N HIS A 76 -3.74 -11.31 2.39
CA HIS A 76 -3.47 -10.66 3.66
C HIS A 76 -4.50 -9.57 3.93
N ILE A 77 -5.32 -9.80 4.96
CA ILE A 77 -6.50 -9.00 5.28
C ILE A 77 -6.09 -7.59 5.74
N GLU A 78 -5.11 -7.46 6.63
CA GLU A 78 -4.77 -6.17 7.25
C GLU A 78 -4.25 -5.13 6.25
N SER A 79 -3.59 -5.57 5.17
CA SER A 79 -3.05 -4.68 4.14
C SER A 79 -3.89 -4.65 2.85
N ASP A 80 -5.06 -5.30 2.86
CA ASP A 80 -5.92 -5.52 1.68
C ASP A 80 -5.11 -5.99 0.45
N LEU A 81 -4.24 -6.98 0.67
CA LEU A 81 -3.39 -7.54 -0.38
C LEU A 81 -3.95 -8.89 -0.82
N HIS A 82 -4.38 -8.96 -2.07
CA HIS A 82 -4.75 -10.18 -2.75
C HIS A 82 -3.96 -10.34 -4.05
N LEU A 83 -3.23 -11.45 -4.16
CA LEU A 83 -2.42 -11.76 -5.33
C LEU A 83 -2.78 -13.15 -5.86
N ARG A 84 -2.85 -13.27 -7.18
CA ARG A 84 -3.02 -14.54 -7.90
C ARG A 84 -2.00 -14.62 -9.01
N LEU A 85 -1.22 -15.70 -9.02
CA LEU A 85 -0.19 -16.00 -10.01
C LEU A 85 -0.48 -17.35 -10.65
N GLY A 86 -0.17 -17.48 -11.95
CA GLY A 86 -0.29 -18.73 -12.69
C GLY A 86 -1.74 -19.17 -13.00
N GLU A 87 -1.87 -20.44 -13.37
CA GLU A 87 -3.13 -21.09 -13.73
C GLU A 87 -3.74 -21.80 -12.53
N MET A 88 -5.07 -21.72 -12.43
CA MET A 88 -5.77 -22.29 -11.29
C MET A 88 -6.24 -23.70 -11.55
N SER A 89 -5.97 -24.53 -10.56
CA SER A 89 -6.22 -25.96 -10.55
C SER A 89 -7.11 -26.32 -9.35
N SER A 90 -7.73 -27.51 -9.42
CA SER A 90 -8.55 -28.04 -8.33
C SER A 90 -7.73 -28.50 -7.13
N ASP A 91 -6.49 -28.94 -7.34
CA ASP A 91 -5.62 -29.43 -6.28
C ASP A 91 -4.77 -28.30 -5.70
N SER A 92 -4.89 -28.10 -4.39
CA SER A 92 -4.17 -27.05 -3.69
C SER A 92 -3.66 -27.48 -2.32
N ALA A 93 -2.65 -26.75 -1.84
CA ALA A 93 -2.11 -26.84 -0.50
C ALA A 93 -2.08 -25.43 0.12
N SER A 94 -2.83 -25.26 1.20
CA SER A 94 -2.97 -23.97 1.90
C SER A 94 -2.12 -23.92 3.17
N PHE A 95 -1.47 -22.78 3.36
CA PHE A 95 -0.56 -22.49 4.46
C PHE A 95 -0.96 -21.17 5.11
N HIS A 96 -1.16 -21.18 6.43
CA HIS A 96 -1.36 -19.96 7.22
C HIS A 96 -0.03 -19.52 7.81
N LEU A 97 0.51 -18.42 7.29
CA LEU A 97 1.78 -17.88 7.73
C LEU A 97 1.57 -17.00 8.96
N ARG A 98 2.22 -17.34 10.07
CA ARG A 98 2.19 -16.58 11.32
C ARG A 98 3.59 -16.43 11.89
N HIS A 99 3.88 -15.28 12.46
CA HIS A 99 5.14 -15.00 13.14
C HIS A 99 4.89 -14.16 14.40
N GLU A 100 5.36 -14.63 15.56
CA GLU A 100 5.18 -13.95 16.86
C GLU A 100 3.72 -13.51 17.15
N GLY A 101 2.75 -14.36 16.80
CA GLY A 101 1.32 -14.08 16.98
C GLY A 101 0.68 -13.22 15.87
N LYS A 102 1.48 -12.56 15.02
CA LYS A 102 0.98 -11.78 13.87
C LYS A 102 0.65 -12.68 12.69
N CYS A 103 -0.47 -12.41 12.03
CA CYS A 103 -0.82 -13.04 10.78
C CYS A 103 0.01 -12.41 9.66
N ILE A 104 0.80 -13.19 8.94
CA ILE A 104 1.50 -12.70 7.75
C ILE A 104 0.58 -12.85 6.54
N GLY A 105 -0.21 -13.92 6.47
CA GLY A 105 -1.19 -14.12 5.42
C GLY A 105 -1.53 -15.59 5.21
N GLU A 106 -2.45 -15.83 4.29
CA GLU A 106 -2.79 -17.16 3.77
C GLU A 106 -2.14 -17.31 2.40
N LEU A 107 -1.39 -18.40 2.21
CA LEU A 107 -0.75 -18.75 0.95
C LEU A 107 -1.28 -20.11 0.49
N GLU A 108 -1.76 -20.17 -0.74
CA GLU A 108 -2.28 -21.38 -1.35
C GLU A 108 -1.47 -21.68 -2.61
N PHE A 109 -0.79 -22.82 -2.63
CA PHE A 109 -0.14 -23.34 -3.83
C PHE A 109 -1.09 -24.23 -4.59
N GLN A 110 -1.05 -24.17 -5.92
CA GLN A 110 -1.88 -24.98 -6.80
C GLN A 110 -1.01 -25.83 -7.71
N GLY A 111 -1.44 -27.07 -7.93
CA GLY A 111 -0.75 -28.04 -8.77
C GLY A 111 -1.72 -28.76 -9.68
N ALA A 112 -1.23 -29.29 -10.80
CA ALA A 112 -2.04 -30.13 -11.69
C ALA A 112 -2.39 -31.52 -11.09
N LYS A 113 -1.78 -31.86 -9.95
CA LYS A 113 -1.99 -33.09 -9.20
C LYS A 113 -1.96 -32.77 -7.70
N PRO A 114 -2.53 -33.65 -6.84
CA PRO A 114 -2.40 -33.53 -5.40
C PRO A 114 -0.93 -33.58 -4.96
N PHE A 115 -0.61 -32.79 -3.93
CA PHE A 115 0.72 -32.75 -3.33
C PHE A 115 0.96 -33.97 -2.44
N ASP A 116 2.08 -34.66 -2.64
CA ASP A 116 2.51 -35.73 -1.75
C ASP A 116 3.18 -35.17 -0.47
N THR A 117 3.39 -36.04 0.53
CA THR A 117 3.97 -35.66 1.83
C THR A 117 5.37 -35.06 1.71
N ARG A 118 6.16 -35.49 0.72
CA ARG A 118 7.50 -34.95 0.50
C ARG A 118 7.43 -33.55 -0.09
N GLN A 119 6.56 -33.34 -1.07
CA GLN A 119 6.33 -32.02 -1.68
C GLN A 119 5.81 -31.01 -0.64
N LEU A 120 4.92 -31.43 0.25
CA LEU A 120 4.44 -30.60 1.35
C LEU A 120 5.60 -30.22 2.30
N SER A 121 6.45 -31.17 2.69
CA SER A 121 7.63 -30.91 3.53
C SER A 121 8.66 -29.99 2.84
N ASP A 122 8.84 -30.13 1.53
CA ASP A 122 9.72 -29.28 0.74
C ASP A 122 9.17 -27.83 0.66
N LEU A 123 7.85 -27.67 0.47
CA LEU A 123 7.18 -26.37 0.50
C LEU A 123 7.32 -25.71 1.87
N GLU A 124 7.09 -26.43 2.97
CA GLU A 124 7.29 -25.93 4.34
C GLU A 124 8.73 -25.42 4.55
N SER A 125 9.72 -26.17 4.05
CA SER A 125 11.13 -25.78 4.13
C SER A 125 11.44 -24.50 3.33
N LEU A 126 10.80 -24.34 2.17
CA LEU A 126 10.95 -23.15 1.33
C LEU A 126 10.22 -21.94 1.92
N LEU A 127 9.08 -22.12 2.58
CA LEU A 127 8.34 -21.02 3.20
C LEU A 127 9.16 -20.25 4.24
N VAL A 128 10.11 -20.92 4.91
CA VAL A 128 11.02 -20.27 5.87
C VAL A 128 11.77 -19.10 5.24
N CYS A 129 12.18 -19.17 3.97
CA CYS A 129 12.89 -18.07 3.30
C CYS A 129 11.95 -16.93 2.86
N LEU A 130 10.64 -17.17 2.77
CA LEU A 130 9.64 -16.17 2.41
C LEU A 130 9.19 -15.33 3.61
N VAL A 131 9.12 -15.91 4.81
CA VAL A 131 8.50 -15.31 6.02
C VAL A 131 9.03 -13.89 6.29
N TYR A 132 10.34 -13.70 6.43
CA TYR A 132 10.90 -12.40 6.80
C TYR A 132 10.86 -11.36 5.68
N PRO A 133 11.25 -11.66 4.42
CA PRO A 133 11.07 -10.71 3.32
C PRO A 133 9.62 -10.25 3.15
N LEU A 134 8.67 -11.18 3.23
CA LEU A 134 7.25 -10.86 3.12
C LEU A 134 6.77 -10.04 4.32
N LEU A 135 7.14 -10.41 5.54
CA LEU A 135 6.82 -9.63 6.74
C LEU A 135 7.35 -8.20 6.63
N ASN A 136 8.60 -8.01 6.19
CA ASN A 136 9.20 -6.68 6.02
C ASN A 136 8.46 -5.87 4.95
N ALA A 137 8.08 -6.49 3.83
CA ALA A 137 7.31 -5.84 2.78
C ALA A 137 5.90 -5.43 3.26
N LEU A 138 5.23 -6.27 4.06
CA LEU A 138 3.93 -5.94 4.66
C LEU A 138 4.05 -4.81 5.68
N LEU A 139 5.05 -4.85 6.56
CA LEU A 139 5.33 -3.78 7.52
C LEU A 139 5.63 -2.46 6.81
N TYR A 140 6.46 -2.51 5.75
CA TYR A 140 6.74 -1.36 4.92
C TYR A 140 5.46 -0.84 4.27
N ARG A 141 4.65 -1.71 3.66
CA ARG A 141 3.36 -1.34 3.05
C ARG A 141 2.42 -0.65 4.05
N ILE A 142 2.25 -1.21 5.24
CA ILE A 142 1.41 -0.62 6.31
C ILE A 142 1.99 0.73 6.75
N ALA A 143 3.31 0.81 6.94
CA ALA A 143 3.97 2.06 7.32
C ALA A 143 3.79 3.14 6.25
N THR A 144 3.97 2.82 4.97
CA THR A 144 3.75 3.75 3.85
C THR A 144 2.28 4.15 3.75
N GLN A 145 1.34 3.22 3.88
CA GLN A 145 -0.09 3.54 3.89
C GLN A 145 -0.46 4.49 5.04
N THR A 146 0.12 4.30 6.22
CA THR A 146 -0.06 5.18 7.38
C THR A 146 0.59 6.54 7.14
N ALA A 147 1.79 6.55 6.55
CA ALA A 147 2.51 7.78 6.19
C ALA A 147 1.83 8.60 5.09
N LEU A 148 0.84 8.04 4.39
CA LEU A 148 0.00 8.73 3.40
C LEU A 148 -1.32 9.25 4.00
N ARG A 149 -1.56 9.04 5.29
CA ARG A 149 -2.73 9.57 5.99
C ARG A 149 -2.34 10.69 6.94
N ASP A 150 -3.28 11.62 7.13
CA ASP A 150 -3.19 12.58 8.21
C ASP A 150 -3.55 11.88 9.53
N PRO A 151 -2.67 11.88 10.55
CA PRO A 151 -2.88 11.12 11.79
C PRO A 151 -4.06 11.65 12.61
N LEU A 152 -4.41 12.93 12.47
CA LEU A 152 -5.52 13.53 13.21
C LEU A 152 -6.87 13.18 12.60
N THR A 153 -7.02 13.39 11.28
CA THR A 153 -8.31 13.32 10.58
C THR A 153 -8.54 12.01 9.81
N SER A 154 -7.51 11.18 9.68
CA SER A 154 -7.51 9.92 8.89
C SER A 154 -7.81 10.09 7.39
N THR A 155 -7.86 11.33 6.88
CA THR A 155 -7.89 11.63 5.44
C THR A 155 -6.54 11.34 4.82
N GLY A 156 -6.42 11.41 3.50
CA GLY A 156 -5.08 11.45 2.90
C GLY A 156 -4.33 12.71 3.36
N ASN A 157 -3.01 12.67 3.41
CA ASN A 157 -2.22 13.87 3.64
C ASN A 157 -1.77 14.50 2.31
N ARG A 158 -0.98 15.58 2.38
CA ARG A 158 -0.47 16.28 1.19
C ARG A 158 0.32 15.36 0.25
N ILE A 159 1.16 14.46 0.76
CA ILE A 159 1.94 13.53 -0.08
C ILE A 159 0.98 12.59 -0.84
N ALA A 160 -0.05 12.08 -0.16
CA ALA A 160 -1.06 11.24 -0.79
C ALA A 160 -1.91 11.99 -1.81
N MET A 161 -2.15 13.29 -1.58
CA MET A 161 -2.84 14.17 -2.52
C MET A 161 -2.03 14.31 -3.81
N ASP A 162 -0.75 14.64 -3.71
CA ASP A 162 0.13 14.81 -4.88
C ASP A 162 0.19 13.52 -5.72
N GLN A 163 0.36 12.37 -5.07
CA GLN A 163 0.36 11.05 -5.73
C GLN A 163 -1.00 10.70 -6.35
N GLY A 164 -2.10 10.99 -5.63
CA GLY A 164 -3.46 10.74 -6.08
C GLY A 164 -3.84 11.59 -7.28
N LEU A 165 -3.51 12.88 -7.24
CA LEU A 165 -3.80 13.83 -8.31
C LEU A 165 -3.04 13.48 -9.59
N ALA A 166 -1.74 13.19 -9.49
CA ALA A 166 -0.94 12.76 -10.64
C ALA A 166 -1.55 11.54 -11.35
N ARG A 167 -1.97 10.54 -10.55
CA ARG A 167 -2.65 9.33 -11.07
C ARG A 167 -3.97 9.66 -11.75
N GLU A 168 -4.83 10.46 -11.13
CA GLU A 168 -6.15 10.81 -11.69
C GLU A 168 -6.03 11.64 -12.97
N ILE A 169 -5.00 12.50 -13.09
CA ILE A 169 -4.70 13.22 -14.34
C ILE A 169 -4.37 12.25 -15.47
N GLU A 170 -3.54 11.24 -15.22
CA GLU A 170 -3.22 10.22 -16.23
C GLU A 170 -4.45 9.42 -16.67
N ILE A 171 -5.30 9.03 -15.72
CA ILE A 171 -6.55 8.30 -15.98
C ILE A 171 -7.51 9.17 -16.78
N SER A 172 -7.74 10.41 -16.34
CA SER A 172 -8.61 11.39 -17.01
C SER A 172 -8.16 11.63 -18.45
N SER A 173 -6.87 11.86 -18.68
CA SER A 173 -6.29 12.06 -20.01
C SER A 173 -6.48 10.83 -20.91
N ARG A 174 -6.21 9.63 -20.38
CA ARG A 174 -6.35 8.37 -21.14
C ARG A 174 -7.79 8.07 -21.51
N HIS A 175 -8.72 8.26 -20.58
CA HIS A 175 -10.13 7.89 -20.74
C HIS A 175 -11.01 9.05 -21.23
N LYS A 176 -10.43 10.25 -21.40
CA LYS A 176 -11.15 11.49 -21.74
C LYS A 176 -12.32 11.76 -20.81
N GLN A 177 -12.13 11.53 -19.51
CA GLN A 177 -13.13 11.77 -18.48
C GLN A 177 -12.82 13.07 -17.75
N PRO A 178 -13.83 13.86 -17.35
CA PRO A 178 -13.60 15.09 -16.62
C PRO A 178 -13.06 14.81 -15.22
N LEU A 179 -12.19 15.68 -14.72
CA LEU A 179 -11.58 15.60 -13.40
C LEU A 179 -11.76 16.95 -12.72
N SER A 180 -12.35 16.99 -11.54
CA SER A 180 -12.50 18.25 -10.79
C SER A 180 -11.74 18.20 -9.47
N LEU A 181 -11.30 19.38 -9.04
CA LEU A 181 -10.62 19.62 -7.77
C LEU A 181 -11.43 20.64 -6.96
N LEU A 182 -11.67 20.35 -5.69
CA LEU A 182 -12.18 21.31 -4.72
C LEU A 182 -11.08 21.61 -3.68
N MET A 183 -10.88 22.89 -3.38
CA MET A 183 -10.05 23.35 -2.27
C MET A 183 -10.98 23.97 -1.22
N LEU A 184 -10.91 23.51 0.02
CA LEU A 184 -11.76 23.93 1.13
C LEU A 184 -10.89 24.49 2.26
N ASP A 185 -11.38 25.54 2.91
CA ASP A 185 -10.80 26.12 4.13
C ASP A 185 -11.90 26.23 5.20
N ILE A 186 -11.57 25.88 6.45
CA ILE A 186 -12.51 26.02 7.57
C ILE A 186 -12.50 27.47 8.05
N ASP A 187 -13.64 28.14 7.88
CA ASP A 187 -13.75 29.56 8.18
C ASP A 187 -13.50 29.83 9.67
N HIS A 188 -12.63 30.80 9.95
CA HIS A 188 -12.34 31.28 11.31
C HIS A 188 -11.80 30.21 12.27
N PHE A 189 -11.18 29.13 11.78
CA PHE A 189 -10.69 28.04 12.63
C PHE A 189 -9.74 28.50 13.74
N LYS A 190 -8.87 29.49 13.47
CA LYS A 190 -8.03 30.09 14.51
C LYS A 190 -8.82 30.62 15.71
N LYS A 191 -10.00 31.23 15.50
CA LYS A 191 -10.84 31.72 16.62
C LYS A 191 -11.30 30.57 17.51
N VAL A 192 -11.64 29.43 16.91
CA VAL A 192 -12.02 28.22 17.65
C VAL A 192 -10.86 27.74 18.52
N ASN A 193 -9.64 27.70 17.98
CA ASN A 193 -8.46 27.35 18.76
C ASN A 193 -8.18 28.34 19.89
N ASP A 194 -8.31 29.64 19.61
CA ASP A 194 -8.03 30.70 20.58
C ASP A 194 -9.07 30.72 21.72
N GLU A 195 -10.33 30.40 21.45
CA GLU A 195 -11.44 30.43 22.41
C GLU A 195 -11.63 29.11 23.18
N TYR A 196 -11.50 27.97 22.50
CA TYR A 196 -11.79 26.64 23.07
C TYR A 196 -10.55 25.75 23.24
N GLY A 197 -9.38 26.24 22.83
CA GLY A 197 -8.11 25.51 22.89
C GLY A 197 -7.92 24.51 21.73
N HIS A 198 -6.66 24.10 21.55
CA HIS A 198 -6.25 23.23 20.44
C HIS A 198 -6.91 21.84 20.44
N HIS A 199 -7.22 21.27 21.62
CA HIS A 199 -7.92 20.00 21.68
C HIS A 199 -9.32 20.07 21.07
N THR A 200 -10.04 21.16 21.30
CA THR A 200 -11.35 21.39 20.69
C THR A 200 -11.22 21.60 19.18
N GLY A 201 -10.21 22.35 18.73
CA GLY A 201 -9.92 22.50 17.31
C GLY A 201 -9.62 21.16 16.63
N ASP A 202 -8.87 20.29 17.29
CA ASP A 202 -8.58 18.93 16.81
C ASP A 202 -9.87 18.10 16.63
N ASP A 203 -10.81 18.20 17.56
CA ASP A 203 -12.10 17.49 17.47
C ASP A 203 -13.01 18.09 16.40
N VAL A 204 -12.96 19.41 16.19
CA VAL A 204 -13.62 20.08 15.06
C VAL A 204 -13.06 19.55 13.73
N LEU A 205 -11.73 19.47 13.58
CA LEU A 205 -11.09 18.95 12.37
C LEU A 205 -11.49 17.50 12.07
N LYS A 206 -11.51 16.63 13.09
CA LYS A 206 -11.96 15.24 12.95
C LYS A 206 -13.40 15.17 12.46
N THR A 207 -14.29 15.94 13.07
CA THR A 207 -15.73 15.92 12.75
C THR A 207 -15.99 16.46 11.34
N VAL A 208 -15.33 17.55 10.96
CA VAL A 208 -15.39 18.10 9.60
C VAL A 208 -14.90 17.07 8.59
N ALA A 209 -13.73 16.47 8.81
CA ALA A 209 -13.18 15.46 7.91
C ALA A 209 -14.10 14.23 7.73
N GLN A 210 -14.71 13.76 8.82
CA GLN A 210 -15.69 12.67 8.77
C GLN A 210 -16.94 13.07 7.98
N SER A 211 -17.45 14.29 8.19
CA SER A 211 -18.59 14.82 7.44
C SER A 211 -18.29 14.90 5.95
N LEU A 212 -17.13 15.46 5.56
CA LEU A 212 -16.70 15.53 4.16
C LEU A 212 -16.65 14.13 3.54
N LYS A 213 -16.02 13.17 4.22
CA LYS A 213 -15.89 11.79 3.72
C LYS A 213 -17.25 11.10 3.54
N ALA A 214 -18.20 11.32 4.44
CA ALA A 214 -19.55 10.75 4.36
C ALA A 214 -20.36 11.26 3.16
N GLN A 215 -20.03 12.44 2.64
CA GLN A 215 -20.71 13.05 1.48
C GLN A 215 -20.07 12.68 0.14
N LEU A 216 -19.00 11.88 0.12
CA LEU A 216 -18.22 11.57 -1.08
C LEU A 216 -18.42 10.11 -1.50
N ARG A 217 -18.27 9.83 -2.80
CA ARG A 217 -18.30 8.44 -3.31
C ARG A 217 -16.98 7.74 -2.96
N ASN A 218 -16.95 6.41 -2.99
CA ASN A 218 -15.74 5.63 -2.72
C ASN A 218 -14.55 5.96 -3.65
N ILE A 219 -14.82 6.46 -4.86
CA ILE A 219 -13.78 6.86 -5.82
C ILE A 219 -13.26 8.27 -5.56
N ASP A 220 -14.06 9.13 -4.93
CA ASP A 220 -13.69 10.50 -4.60
C ASP A 220 -12.82 10.48 -3.35
N ARG A 221 -11.81 11.34 -3.29
CA ARG A 221 -10.82 11.32 -2.20
C ARG A 221 -10.71 12.68 -1.54
N VAL A 222 -10.68 12.67 -0.21
CA VAL A 222 -10.42 13.85 0.62
C VAL A 222 -9.03 13.78 1.23
N PHE A 223 -8.34 14.91 1.23
CA PHE A 223 -7.00 15.08 1.75
C PHE A 223 -6.93 16.31 2.64
N ARG A 224 -6.12 16.27 3.69
CA ARG A 224 -5.76 17.45 4.47
C ARG A 224 -4.49 18.05 3.87
N TYR A 225 -4.60 19.28 3.38
CA TYR A 225 -3.52 19.99 2.70
C TYR A 225 -2.65 20.80 3.67
N GLY A 226 -3.30 21.44 4.64
CA GLY A 226 -2.69 22.32 5.64
C GLY A 226 -3.27 22.12 7.04
N GLY A 227 -3.20 23.16 7.87
CA GLY A 227 -3.72 23.13 9.24
C GLY A 227 -5.24 22.96 9.29
N GLU A 228 -5.96 23.73 8.49
CA GLU A 228 -7.43 23.75 8.44
C GLU A 228 -7.98 23.59 7.01
N GLU A 229 -7.09 23.30 6.05
CA GLU A 229 -7.39 23.20 4.63
C GLU A 229 -7.55 21.75 4.16
N PHE A 230 -8.59 21.50 3.35
CA PHE A 230 -8.86 20.20 2.75
C PHE A 230 -8.93 20.30 1.22
N VAL A 231 -8.45 19.27 0.54
CA VAL A 231 -8.57 19.10 -0.90
C VAL A 231 -9.45 17.89 -1.19
N VAL A 232 -10.37 18.02 -2.14
CA VAL A 232 -11.16 16.91 -2.66
C VAL A 232 -10.88 16.72 -4.14
N ILE A 233 -10.52 15.48 -4.51
CA ILE A 233 -10.36 15.07 -5.91
C ILE A 233 -11.63 14.31 -6.32
N LEU A 234 -12.29 14.78 -7.38
CA LEU A 234 -13.53 14.24 -7.92
C LEU A 234 -13.28 13.60 -9.29
N SER A 235 -13.14 12.28 -9.31
CA SER A 235 -12.92 11.51 -10.54
C SER A 235 -14.19 11.48 -11.41
N ASN A 236 -14.02 11.54 -12.73
CA ASN A 236 -15.11 11.48 -13.70
C ASN A 236 -16.26 12.45 -13.36
N THR A 237 -15.90 13.69 -13.01
CA THR A 237 -16.83 14.73 -12.57
C THR A 237 -16.52 16.01 -13.30
N GLY A 238 -17.53 16.62 -13.93
CA GLY A 238 -17.41 17.91 -14.62
C GLY A 238 -17.86 19.09 -13.75
N ALA A 239 -17.59 20.31 -14.21
CA ALA A 239 -17.78 21.56 -13.47
C ALA A 239 -19.13 21.67 -12.73
N THR A 240 -20.26 21.50 -13.42
CA THR A 240 -21.59 21.62 -12.79
C THR A 240 -21.83 20.59 -11.68
N ALA A 241 -21.34 19.36 -11.86
CA ALA A 241 -21.47 18.32 -10.84
C ALA A 241 -20.52 18.59 -9.66
N ALA A 242 -19.33 19.12 -9.93
CA ALA A 242 -18.37 19.51 -8.91
C ALA A 242 -18.89 20.66 -8.04
N GLU A 243 -19.54 21.66 -8.64
CA GLU A 243 -20.21 22.75 -7.91
C GLU A 243 -21.32 22.24 -6.99
N LEU A 244 -22.16 21.31 -7.49
CA LEU A 244 -23.22 20.70 -6.69
C LEU A 244 -22.64 19.91 -5.49
N ILE A 245 -21.54 19.17 -5.71
CA ILE A 245 -20.84 18.45 -4.66
C ILE A 245 -20.23 19.44 -3.66
N GLY A 246 -19.60 20.52 -4.13
CA GLY A 246 -19.06 21.58 -3.29
C GLY A 246 -20.13 22.19 -2.38
N GLU A 247 -21.29 22.56 -2.92
CA GLU A 247 -22.39 23.10 -2.12
C GLU A 247 -22.93 22.08 -1.10
N ARG A 248 -23.01 20.80 -1.49
CA ARG A 248 -23.38 19.72 -0.55
C ARG A 248 -22.38 19.60 0.61
N LEU A 249 -21.08 19.66 0.33
CA LEU A 249 -20.04 19.63 1.36
C LEU A 249 -20.16 20.84 2.30
N ARG A 250 -20.36 22.04 1.74
CA ARG A 250 -20.53 23.27 2.51
C ARG A 250 -21.73 23.19 3.45
N GLN A 251 -22.87 22.71 2.95
CA GLN A 251 -24.08 22.52 3.75
C GLN A 251 -23.88 21.45 4.83
N ALA A 252 -23.20 20.35 4.50
CA ALA A 252 -22.92 19.28 5.46
C ALA A 252 -22.08 19.77 6.64
N VAL A 253 -21.06 20.61 6.39
CA VAL A 253 -20.26 21.22 7.47
C VAL A 253 -21.08 22.22 8.28
N ARG A 254 -21.88 23.07 7.61
CA ARG A 254 -22.75 24.04 8.28
C ARG A 254 -23.76 23.40 9.22
N ASN A 255 -24.23 22.20 8.89
CA ASN A 255 -25.22 21.46 9.67
C ASN A 255 -24.58 20.57 10.75
N LEU A 256 -23.26 20.61 10.92
CA LEU A 256 -22.62 19.91 12.04
C LEU A 256 -22.98 20.60 13.36
N GLU A 257 -23.34 19.77 14.33
CA GLU A 257 -23.63 20.21 15.69
C GLU A 257 -22.55 19.66 16.61
N PHE A 258 -21.81 20.56 17.26
CA PHE A 258 -20.72 20.22 18.16
C PHE A 258 -21.22 20.13 19.60
N ARG A 259 -22.34 19.41 19.83
CA ARG A 259 -23.07 19.40 21.11
C ARG A 259 -22.23 19.01 22.33
N GLU A 260 -21.23 18.15 22.13
CA GLU A 260 -20.31 17.70 23.19
C GLU A 260 -19.24 18.74 23.56
N LEU A 261 -19.02 19.73 22.68
CA LEU A 261 -18.05 20.82 22.86
C LEU A 261 -18.76 22.09 23.34
N ASP A 262 -19.66 22.61 22.50
CA ASP A 262 -20.53 23.74 22.79
C ASP A 262 -21.75 23.68 21.85
N PRO A 263 -22.99 23.61 22.36
CA PRO A 263 -24.21 23.66 21.54
C PRO A 263 -24.32 24.89 20.62
N ALA A 264 -23.63 25.99 20.93
CA ALA A 264 -23.62 27.21 20.12
C ALA A 264 -22.50 27.23 19.06
N LEU A 265 -21.54 26.30 19.11
CA LEU A 265 -20.45 26.25 18.16
C LEU A 265 -20.95 25.81 16.78
N THR A 266 -20.78 26.68 15.79
CA THR A 266 -21.11 26.42 14.39
C THR A 266 -19.88 26.64 13.52
N MET A 267 -19.65 25.74 12.57
CA MET A 267 -18.55 25.86 11.63
C MET A 267 -19.07 26.05 10.21
N THR A 268 -18.36 26.87 9.43
CA THR A 268 -18.58 27.00 7.99
C THR A 268 -17.27 26.76 7.24
N VAL A 269 -17.39 26.50 5.95
CA VAL A 269 -16.24 26.33 5.05
C VAL A 269 -16.42 27.20 3.82
N SER A 270 -15.31 27.75 3.36
CA SER A 270 -15.17 28.38 2.05
C SER A 270 -14.55 27.38 1.08
N LEU A 271 -14.96 27.40 -0.19
CA LEU A 271 -14.46 26.46 -1.20
C LEU A 271 -14.26 27.08 -2.58
N GLY A 272 -13.18 26.67 -3.23
CA GLY A 272 -12.89 26.92 -4.64
C GLY A 272 -12.97 25.63 -5.47
N CYS A 273 -13.37 25.74 -6.73
CA CYS A 273 -13.56 24.60 -7.65
C CYS A 273 -12.87 24.83 -8.99
N SER A 274 -12.24 23.80 -9.55
CA SER A 274 -11.65 23.79 -10.90
C SER A 274 -11.91 22.44 -11.58
N THR A 275 -12.02 22.43 -12.91
CA THR A 275 -12.17 21.23 -13.77
C THR A 275 -11.21 21.29 -14.93
#